data_AF-M1AEW2-F1
#
_entry.id   AF-M1AEW2-F1
#
_cell.length_a   1.000
_cell.length_b   1.000
_cell.length_c   1.000
_cell.angle_alpha   90.00
_cell.angle_beta   90.00
_cell.angle_gamma   90.00
#
_symmetry.space_group_name_H-M   'P 1'
#
loop_
_entity.id
_entity.type
_entity.pdbx_description
1 polymer ?
#
loop_
_entity_poly.entity_id
_entity_poly.type
_entity_poly.pdbx_seq_one_letter_code
_entity_poly.pdbx_strand_id
1 'polypeptide(L)'
;MAEAETPNRSPEIRKDKIHNRWVLFSPARSRRPSDFKAKSNPQPNNQTECPFCAGHEHECAPEIFRVPADSTNDWKIRVIQNLYPAVSRELDFQNPVSLVGDVAVSGFGFHDVVIESPVHSVNLSDLSPAQVGEVLLACKKRIEQLRSCDSIKCSKTMEPLLVLR
;
A
#
# COMPACT_ATOMS: atom_id res chain seq x y z
N MET A 1 39.70 25.35 -3.28
CA MET A 1 38.71 25.19 -2.19
C MET A 1 37.49 25.98 -2.60
N ALA A 2 36.42 25.30 -3.01
CA ALA A 2 35.18 25.96 -3.44
C ALA A 2 34.27 26.15 -2.22
N GLU A 3 33.87 27.39 -1.95
CA GLU A 3 32.89 27.73 -0.92
C GLU A 3 31.54 27.11 -1.28
N ALA A 4 31.02 26.27 -0.39
CA ALA A 4 29.67 25.74 -0.52
C ALA A 4 28.67 26.83 -0.12
N GLU A 5 27.89 27.26 -1.10
CA GLU A 5 26.78 28.22 -0.96
C GLU A 5 25.80 27.74 0.11
N THR A 6 25.64 28.51 1.19
CA THR A 6 24.67 28.18 2.25
C THR A 6 23.25 28.16 1.68
N PRO A 7 22.48 27.06 1.82
CA PRO A 7 21.14 27.00 1.26
C PRO A 7 20.26 28.06 1.92
N ASN A 8 19.64 28.89 1.10
CA ASN A 8 18.74 29.96 1.51
C ASN A 8 17.69 29.42 2.49
N ARG A 9 17.71 29.90 3.74
CA ARG A 9 16.89 29.39 4.86
C ARG A 9 15.51 30.03 4.95
N SER A 10 15.12 30.85 3.97
CA SER A 10 13.84 31.54 3.94
C SER A 10 12.68 30.59 3.61
N PRO A 11 11.48 30.81 4.19
CA PRO A 11 10.31 30.06 3.79
C PRO A 11 9.94 30.35 2.33
N GLU A 12 9.50 29.33 1.61
CA GLU A 12 9.14 29.41 0.20
C GLU A 12 7.90 28.56 -0.09
N ILE A 13 7.10 28.96 -1.07
CA ILE A 13 5.92 28.22 -1.53
C ILE A 13 6.22 27.72 -2.94
N ARG A 14 6.24 26.40 -3.12
CA ARG A 14 6.51 25.76 -4.42
C ARG A 14 5.25 25.05 -4.92
N LYS A 15 5.01 25.08 -6.23
CA LYS A 15 3.93 24.33 -6.87
C LYS A 15 4.44 22.96 -7.32
N ASP A 16 3.87 21.89 -6.77
CA ASP A 16 4.07 20.52 -7.24
C ASP A 16 3.24 20.31 -8.51
N LYS A 17 3.92 20.08 -9.64
CA LYS A 17 3.26 19.87 -10.94
C LYS A 17 2.66 18.47 -11.09
N ILE A 18 3.16 17.48 -10.35
CA ILE A 18 2.70 16.09 -10.44
C ILE A 18 1.32 15.97 -9.78
N HIS A 19 1.18 16.56 -8.59
CA HIS A 19 -0.07 16.52 -7.82
C HIS A 19 -0.89 17.82 -7.88
N ASN A 20 -0.43 18.82 -8.64
CA ASN A 20 -1.04 20.15 -8.79
C ASN A 20 -1.41 20.85 -7.46
N ARG A 21 -0.51 20.81 -6.47
CA ARG A 21 -0.72 21.41 -5.15
C ARG A 21 0.39 22.39 -4.76
N TRP A 22 0.06 23.38 -3.95
CA TRP A 22 1.03 24.32 -3.37
C TRP A 22 1.58 23.75 -2.06
N VAL A 23 2.90 23.77 -1.90
CA VAL A 23 3.60 23.25 -0.73
C VAL A 23 4.47 24.35 -0.13
N LEU A 24 4.28 24.61 1.17
CA LEU A 24 5.10 25.54 1.94
C LEU A 24 6.32 24.82 2.52
N PHE A 25 7.51 25.21 2.08
CA PHE A 25 8.78 24.81 2.67
C PHE A 25 9.19 25.87 3.68
N SER A 26 9.43 25.47 4.93
CA SER A 26 9.82 26.38 6.00
C SER A 26 10.88 25.72 6.89
N PRO A 27 12.16 25.71 6.46
CA PRO A 27 13.23 24.95 7.12
C PRO A 27 13.40 25.27 8.61
N ALA A 28 13.14 26.53 9.01
CA ALA A 28 13.21 26.97 10.40
C ALA A 28 12.24 26.22 11.34
N ARG A 29 11.12 25.67 10.84
CA ARG A 29 10.17 24.91 11.66
C ARG A 29 10.72 23.59 12.19
N SER A 30 11.79 23.04 11.59
CA SER A 30 12.47 21.83 12.09
C SER A 30 13.10 22.01 13.47
N ARG A 31 13.37 23.25 13.89
CA ARG A 31 13.99 23.59 15.19
C ARG A 31 12.96 23.84 16.29
N ARG A 32 11.67 23.83 15.97
CA ARG A 32 10.63 23.95 16.98
C ARG A 32 10.76 22.73 17.91
N PRO A 33 10.83 22.91 19.24
CA PRO A 33 10.75 21.80 20.17
C PRO A 33 9.51 20.97 19.83
N SER A 34 9.71 19.73 19.42
CA SER A 34 8.63 18.82 19.07
C SER A 34 8.11 18.17 20.34
N ASP A 35 6.90 18.52 20.77
CA ASP A 35 6.16 17.74 21.78
C ASP A 35 5.80 16.33 21.27
N PHE A 36 5.87 16.15 19.94
CA PHE A 36 5.72 14.88 19.25
C PHE A 36 7.10 14.33 18.86
N LYS A 37 7.86 13.80 19.82
CA LYS A 37 8.76 12.70 19.47
C LYS A 37 7.85 11.57 18.99
N ALA A 38 8.09 11.04 17.79
CA ALA A 38 7.44 9.81 17.36
C ALA A 38 7.75 8.73 18.40
N LYS A 39 6.83 8.50 19.33
CA LYS A 39 6.81 7.31 20.16
C LYS A 39 6.29 6.16 19.30
N SER A 40 6.93 5.89 18.16
CA SER A 40 6.86 4.55 17.59
C SER A 40 7.89 3.73 18.36
N ASN A 41 7.60 3.45 19.64
CA ASN A 41 8.06 2.18 20.15
C ASN A 41 7.18 1.19 19.39
N PRO A 42 7.72 0.35 18.49
CA PRO A 42 7.01 -0.87 18.20
C PRO A 42 6.94 -1.55 19.56
N GLN A 43 5.76 -1.63 20.18
CA GLN A 43 5.57 -2.76 21.07
C GLN A 43 5.88 -3.97 20.20
N PRO A 44 6.88 -4.80 20.54
CA PRO A 44 7.04 -6.06 19.85
C PRO A 44 5.68 -6.74 20.02
N ASN A 45 4.94 -6.88 18.93
CA ASN A 45 3.75 -7.69 18.96
C ASN A 45 4.28 -9.08 19.31
N ASN A 46 4.00 -9.56 20.52
CA ASN A 46 4.46 -10.86 21.01
C ASN A 46 3.80 -12.03 20.25
N GLN A 47 3.04 -11.74 19.19
CA GLN A 47 2.53 -12.72 18.26
C GLN A 47 3.66 -13.12 17.32
N THR A 48 4.17 -14.33 17.53
CA THR A 48 5.15 -14.96 16.65
C THR A 48 4.56 -15.35 15.30
N GLU A 49 3.23 -15.46 15.21
CA GLU A 49 2.52 -15.91 14.01
C GLU A 49 1.22 -15.11 13.81
N CYS A 50 0.80 -14.97 12.55
CA CYS A 50 -0.43 -14.29 12.14
C CYS A 50 -1.05 -15.04 10.95
N PRO A 51 -2.30 -14.73 10.54
CA PRO A 51 -2.98 -15.42 9.43
C PRO A 51 -2.21 -15.40 8.09
N PHE A 52 -1.27 -14.47 7.90
CA PHE A 52 -0.46 -14.36 6.68
C PHE A 52 0.82 -15.22 6.69
N CYS A 53 1.16 -15.83 7.82
CA CYS A 53 2.30 -16.74 7.91
C CYS A 53 2.01 -18.06 7.19
N ALA A 54 3.05 -18.72 6.69
CA ALA A 54 2.90 -20.06 6.12
C ALA A 54 2.24 -21.03 7.13
N GLY A 55 1.35 -21.89 6.64
CA GLY A 55 0.56 -22.83 7.44
C GLY A 55 -0.79 -22.29 7.93
N HIS A 56 -1.01 -20.98 7.85
CA HIS A 56 -2.24 -20.31 8.28
C HIS A 56 -3.12 -19.87 7.10
N GLU A 57 -2.91 -20.45 5.92
CA GLU A 57 -3.60 -20.04 4.69
C GLU A 57 -5.12 -20.22 4.76
N HIS A 58 -5.59 -21.14 5.60
CA HIS A 58 -7.00 -21.43 5.84
C HIS A 58 -7.73 -20.32 6.63
N GLU A 59 -6.98 -19.44 7.30
CA GLU A 59 -7.50 -18.27 8.00
C GLU A 59 -7.60 -17.03 7.10
N CYS A 60 -7.04 -17.11 5.88
CA CYS A 60 -7.09 -16.04 4.90
C CYS A 60 -8.38 -16.05 4.08
N ALA A 61 -8.74 -14.87 3.57
CA ALA A 61 -9.71 -14.76 2.48
C ALA A 61 -9.21 -15.48 1.20
N PRO A 62 -10.09 -15.74 0.22
CA PRO A 62 -9.77 -16.57 -0.95
C PRO A 62 -8.51 -16.11 -1.67
N GLU A 63 -7.69 -17.09 -2.07
CA GLU A 63 -6.48 -16.84 -2.82
C GLU A 63 -6.77 -16.57 -4.29
N ILE A 64 -6.03 -15.61 -4.86
CA ILE A 64 -6.06 -15.28 -6.29
C ILE A 64 -4.93 -16.00 -7.01
N PHE A 65 -3.70 -15.90 -6.50
CA PHE A 65 -2.56 -16.70 -6.93
C PHE A 65 -1.41 -16.65 -5.90
N ARG A 66 -0.42 -17.51 -6.10
CA ARG A 66 0.84 -17.57 -5.34
C ARG A 66 2.06 -17.67 -6.24
N VAL A 67 3.24 -17.44 -5.68
CA VAL A 67 4.54 -17.59 -6.33
C VAL A 67 5.46 -18.43 -5.44
N PRO A 68 6.02 -19.55 -5.94
CA PRO A 68 5.75 -20.16 -7.25
C PRO A 68 4.32 -20.74 -7.32
N ALA A 69 3.76 -20.89 -8.53
CA ALA A 69 2.34 -21.26 -8.69
C ALA A 69 2.02 -22.67 -8.15
N ASP A 70 2.97 -23.61 -8.27
CA ASP A 70 2.78 -25.02 -7.93
C ASP A 70 3.11 -25.34 -6.47
N SER A 71 3.46 -24.36 -5.64
CA SER A 71 3.78 -24.61 -4.23
C SER A 71 2.52 -24.87 -3.42
N THR A 72 2.44 -26.01 -2.74
CA THR A 72 1.44 -26.26 -1.68
C THR A 72 1.79 -25.51 -0.40
N ASN A 73 3.02 -25.65 0.11
CA ASN A 73 3.44 -25.09 1.39
C ASN A 73 4.65 -24.14 1.31
N ASP A 74 5.41 -24.15 0.21
CA ASP A 74 6.67 -23.38 0.07
C ASP A 74 6.50 -22.11 -0.77
N TRP A 75 5.36 -21.43 -0.62
CA TRP A 75 5.12 -20.19 -1.34
C TRP A 75 6.02 -19.07 -0.78
N LYS A 76 6.44 -18.16 -1.66
CA LYS A 76 7.18 -16.95 -1.31
C LYS A 76 6.29 -15.72 -1.23
N ILE A 77 5.36 -15.61 -2.18
CA ILE A 77 4.41 -14.49 -2.27
C ILE A 77 3.01 -15.06 -2.48
N ARG A 78 2.01 -14.44 -1.85
CA ARG A 78 0.59 -14.73 -2.11
C ARG A 78 -0.16 -13.45 -2.43
N VAL A 79 -1.12 -13.54 -3.34
CA VAL A 79 -2.08 -12.48 -3.60
C VAL A 79 -3.46 -13.04 -3.26
N ILE A 80 -4.09 -12.44 -2.26
CA ILE A 80 -5.38 -12.88 -1.72
C ILE A 80 -6.40 -11.74 -1.81
N GLN A 81 -7.67 -12.07 -1.75
CA GLN A 81 -8.71 -11.06 -1.54
C GLN A 81 -8.52 -10.40 -0.16
N ASN A 82 -8.90 -9.12 -0.02
CA ASN A 82 -8.97 -8.53 1.30
C ASN A 82 -10.25 -9.03 2.01
N LEU A 83 -10.13 -9.52 3.25
CA LEU A 83 -11.27 -9.95 4.08
C LEU A 83 -12.19 -8.77 4.47
N TYR A 84 -11.64 -7.56 4.52
CA TYR A 84 -12.35 -6.31 4.82
C TYR A 84 -12.14 -5.31 3.68
N PRO A 85 -12.70 -5.57 2.49
CA PRO A 85 -12.43 -4.75 1.32
C PRO A 85 -13.13 -3.38 1.45
N ALA A 86 -12.50 -2.32 0.93
CA ALA A 86 -13.05 -0.96 0.97
C ALA A 86 -14.08 -0.72 -0.16
N VAL A 87 -14.13 -1.63 -1.12
CA VAL A 87 -14.96 -1.65 -2.32
C VAL A 87 -15.45 -3.08 -2.53
N SER A 88 -16.60 -3.26 -3.17
CA SER A 88 -17.18 -4.58 -3.41
C SER A 88 -16.99 -4.98 -4.88
N ARG A 89 -16.64 -6.24 -5.09
CA ARG A 89 -16.48 -6.85 -6.43
C ARG A 89 -17.80 -7.39 -6.99
N GLU A 90 -18.83 -7.48 -6.14
CA GLU A 90 -20.17 -7.99 -6.43
C GLU A 90 -21.15 -6.90 -6.87
N LEU A 91 -20.82 -5.63 -6.61
CA LEU A 91 -21.63 -4.51 -7.07
C LEU A 91 -21.46 -4.32 -8.58
N ASP A 92 -22.53 -3.86 -9.24
CA ASP A 92 -22.39 -3.37 -10.60
C ASP A 92 -21.79 -1.96 -10.59
N PHE A 93 -21.00 -1.67 -11.62
CA PHE A 93 -20.62 -0.29 -11.92
C PHE A 93 -21.87 0.45 -12.42
N GLN A 94 -22.53 1.16 -11.51
CA GLN A 94 -23.73 1.93 -11.83
C GLN A 94 -23.37 3.38 -12.11
N ASN A 95 -24.14 4.01 -13.00
CA ASN A 95 -24.02 5.44 -13.25
C ASN A 95 -24.24 6.22 -11.94
N PRO A 96 -23.55 7.36 -11.75
CA PRO A 96 -23.72 8.19 -10.57
C PRO A 96 -25.20 8.53 -10.37
N VAL A 97 -25.72 8.28 -9.17
CA VAL A 97 -27.05 8.75 -8.79
C VAL A 97 -26.87 10.20 -8.37
N SER A 98 -27.43 11.12 -9.17
CA SER A 98 -27.45 12.54 -8.82
C SER A 98 -28.66 12.79 -7.92
N LEU A 99 -28.40 13.07 -6.65
CA LEU A 99 -29.35 13.73 -5.76
C LEU A 99 -29.14 15.24 -5.88
N VAL A 100 -30.12 16.05 -5.48
CA VAL A 100 -30.02 17.51 -5.59
C VAL A 100 -28.83 18.00 -4.76
N GLY A 101 -27.74 18.41 -5.44
CA GLY A 101 -26.51 18.89 -4.81
C GLY A 101 -25.42 17.83 -4.54
N ASP A 102 -25.78 16.55 -4.51
CA ASP A 102 -24.87 15.46 -4.17
C ASP A 102 -24.79 14.40 -5.28
N VAL A 103 -23.58 13.96 -5.60
CA VAL A 103 -23.32 12.88 -6.56
C VAL A 103 -22.76 11.68 -5.80
N ALA A 104 -23.48 10.57 -5.81
CA ALA A 104 -23.01 9.30 -5.25
C ALA A 104 -22.75 8.27 -6.36
N VAL A 105 -21.71 7.46 -6.21
CA VAL A 105 -21.34 6.39 -7.15
C VAL A 105 -21.25 5.07 -6.37
N SER A 106 -21.59 3.95 -7.00
CA SER A 106 -21.42 2.64 -6.38
C SER A 106 -19.94 2.37 -6.06
N GLY A 107 -19.67 1.77 -4.91
CA GLY A 107 -18.32 1.40 -4.47
C GLY A 107 -17.81 0.12 -5.14
N PHE A 108 -17.94 0.01 -6.46
CA PHE A 108 -17.44 -1.15 -7.21
C PHE A 108 -15.91 -1.13 -7.30
N GLY A 109 -15.28 -2.27 -7.04
CA GLY A 109 -13.85 -2.46 -7.30
C GLY A 109 -13.27 -3.68 -6.61
N PHE A 110 -11.95 -3.78 -6.68
CA PHE A 110 -11.19 -4.87 -6.08
C PHE A 110 -10.23 -4.31 -5.03
N HIS A 111 -10.30 -4.86 -3.82
CA HIS A 111 -9.32 -4.64 -2.76
C HIS A 111 -8.71 -5.98 -2.41
N ASP A 112 -7.44 -6.14 -2.77
CA ASP A 112 -6.67 -7.37 -2.61
C ASP A 112 -5.41 -7.08 -1.79
N VAL A 113 -4.86 -8.12 -1.15
CA VAL A 113 -3.66 -8.05 -0.31
C VAL A 113 -2.54 -8.84 -0.98
N VAL A 114 -1.35 -8.24 -1.06
CA VAL A 114 -0.12 -8.93 -1.47
C VAL A 114 0.68 -9.24 -0.21
N ILE A 115 0.88 -10.52 0.07
CA ILE A 115 1.70 -11.03 1.16
C ILE A 115 3.10 -11.27 0.61
N GLU A 116 4.07 -10.51 1.13
CA GLU A 116 5.42 -10.39 0.56
C GLU A 116 6.40 -11.48 1.03
N SER A 117 6.07 -12.14 2.14
CA SER A 117 6.90 -13.18 2.75
C SER A 117 6.01 -14.15 3.56
N PRO A 118 6.35 -15.46 3.60
CA PRO A 118 5.75 -16.42 4.52
C PRO A 118 6.19 -16.24 5.98
N VAL A 119 7.24 -15.45 6.23
CA VAL A 119 7.86 -15.26 7.55
C VAL A 119 7.46 -13.92 8.15
N HIS A 120 6.82 -13.94 9.33
CA HIS A 120 6.25 -12.77 10.02
C HIS A 120 7.23 -11.61 10.22
N SER A 121 8.47 -11.93 10.60
CA SER A 121 9.47 -10.94 11.01
C SER A 121 10.18 -10.25 9.85
N VAL A 122 9.94 -10.70 8.61
CA VAL A 122 10.60 -10.17 7.41
C VAL A 122 9.77 -9.03 6.83
N ASN A 123 10.37 -7.85 6.73
CA ASN A 123 9.79 -6.70 6.04
C ASN A 123 10.29 -6.63 4.59
N LEU A 124 9.61 -5.85 3.75
CA LEU A 124 10.04 -5.59 2.37
C LEU A 124 11.51 -5.11 2.28
N SER A 125 11.97 -4.33 3.25
CA SER A 125 13.35 -3.82 3.31
C SER A 125 14.40 -4.88 3.62
N ASP A 126 13.99 -6.02 4.18
CA ASP A 126 14.87 -7.13 4.53
C ASP A 126 15.05 -8.09 3.34
N LEU A 127 14.24 -7.94 2.29
CA LEU A 127 14.30 -8.75 1.08
C LEU A 127 15.46 -8.34 0.16
N SER A 128 16.04 -9.32 -0.53
CA SER A 128 17.01 -9.04 -1.59
C SER A 128 16.34 -8.32 -2.77
N PRO A 129 17.11 -7.58 -3.61
CA PRO A 129 16.55 -6.92 -4.79
C PRO A 129 15.79 -7.86 -5.74
N ALA A 130 16.22 -9.12 -5.84
CA ALA A 130 15.53 -10.12 -6.65
C ALA A 130 14.15 -10.46 -6.07
N GLN A 131 14.04 -10.65 -4.76
CA GLN A 131 12.78 -10.92 -4.07
C GLN A 131 11.83 -9.71 -4.12
N VAL A 132 12.34 -8.49 -3.95
CA VAL A 132 11.54 -7.27 -4.19
C VAL A 132 11.04 -7.23 -5.63
N GLY A 133 11.87 -7.63 -6.59
CA GLY A 133 11.48 -7.82 -7.99
C GLY A 133 10.32 -8.81 -8.16
N GLU A 134 10.33 -9.94 -7.45
CA GLU A 134 9.23 -10.91 -7.44
C GLU A 134 7.92 -10.28 -6.91
N VAL A 135 7.98 -9.47 -5.83
CA VAL A 135 6.82 -8.74 -5.28
C VAL A 135 6.25 -7.76 -6.31
N LEU A 136 7.11 -6.95 -6.93
CA LEU A 136 6.68 -5.99 -7.96
C LEU A 136 6.07 -6.69 -9.18
N LEU A 137 6.61 -7.85 -9.58
CA LEU A 137 6.04 -8.68 -10.64
C LEU A 137 4.69 -9.27 -10.25
N ALA A 138 4.48 -9.65 -9.00
CA ALA A 138 3.17 -10.07 -8.50
C ALA A 138 2.15 -8.91 -8.57
N CYS A 139 2.52 -7.70 -8.13
CA CYS A 139 1.68 -6.52 -8.27
C CYS A 139 1.34 -6.26 -9.75
N LYS A 140 2.34 -6.29 -10.63
CA LYS A 140 2.15 -6.11 -12.09
C LYS A 140 1.16 -7.13 -12.65
N LYS A 141 1.36 -8.42 -12.35
CA LYS A 141 0.48 -9.51 -12.79
C LYS A 141 -0.96 -9.27 -12.34
N ARG A 142 -1.17 -8.81 -11.09
CA ARG A 142 -2.51 -8.52 -10.59
C ARG A 142 -3.13 -7.32 -11.30
N ILE A 143 -2.37 -6.25 -11.54
CA ILE A 143 -2.83 -5.08 -12.31
C ILE A 143 -3.25 -5.50 -13.72
N GLU A 144 -2.49 -6.37 -14.38
CA GLU A 144 -2.85 -6.89 -15.71
C GLU A 144 -4.16 -7.70 -15.69
N GLN A 145 -4.38 -8.52 -14.66
CA GLN A 145 -5.67 -9.21 -14.46
C GLN A 145 -6.84 -8.25 -14.22
N LEU A 146 -6.62 -7.14 -13.52
CA LEU A 146 -7.67 -6.15 -13.26
C LEU A 146 -7.93 -5.28 -14.49
N ARG A 147 -6.91 -5.05 -15.32
CA ARG A 147 -7.02 -4.25 -16.55
C ARG A 147 -7.95 -4.89 -17.59
N SER A 148 -8.12 -6.21 -17.56
CA SER A 148 -9.10 -6.88 -18.43
C SER A 148 -10.54 -6.67 -18.00
N CYS A 149 -10.81 -5.94 -16.92
CA CYS A 149 -12.16 -5.53 -16.51
C CYS A 149 -12.43 -4.09 -16.97
N ASP A 150 -13.32 -3.92 -17.95
CA ASP A 150 -13.62 -2.61 -18.57
C ASP A 150 -14.09 -1.54 -17.57
N SER A 151 -14.71 -1.95 -16.47
CA SER A 151 -15.19 -1.06 -15.41
C SER A 151 -14.06 -0.49 -14.53
N ILE A 152 -12.84 -1.02 -14.60
CA ILE A 152 -11.70 -0.56 -13.79
C ILE A 152 -10.90 0.52 -14.54
N LYS A 153 -11.00 1.76 -14.05
CA LYS A 153 -10.30 2.92 -14.65
C LYS A 153 -8.92 3.19 -14.06
N CYS A 154 -8.68 2.80 -12.81
CA CYS A 154 -7.40 3.00 -12.14
C CYS A 154 -7.13 1.89 -11.13
N SER A 155 -5.85 1.60 -10.91
CA SER A 155 -5.38 0.73 -9.83
C SER A 155 -4.36 1.49 -9.00
N LYS A 156 -4.38 1.28 -7.68
CA LYS A 156 -3.44 1.90 -6.76
C LYS A 156 -2.94 0.82 -5.82
N THR A 157 -1.65 0.54 -5.89
CA THR A 157 -0.96 -0.21 -4.84
C THR A 157 -0.72 0.77 -3.69
N MET A 158 -1.26 0.44 -2.53
CA MET A 158 -0.99 1.18 -1.30
C MET A 158 -0.06 0.31 -0.48
N GLU A 159 1.07 0.88 -0.05
CA GLU A 159 1.74 0.40 1.16
C GLU A 159 0.67 0.31 2.25
N PRO A 160 0.69 -0.71 3.13
CA PRO A 160 -0.23 -0.75 4.25
C PRO A 160 -0.11 0.58 4.97
N LEU A 161 -1.15 1.39 4.84
CA LEU A 161 -1.32 2.61 5.61
C LEU A 161 -1.52 2.11 7.02
N LEU A 162 -0.41 1.88 7.74
CA LEU A 162 -0.30 1.44 9.13
C LEU A 162 -1.70 1.21 9.69
N VAL A 163 -2.25 0.01 9.49
CA VAL A 163 -3.33 -0.46 10.36
C VAL A 163 -2.67 -0.40 11.72
N LEU A 164 -3.02 0.66 12.45
CA LEU A 164 -2.48 1.12 13.71
C LEU A 164 -1.53 0.09 14.33
N ARG A 165 -0.22 0.30 14.15
CA ARG A 165 0.77 -0.25 15.08
C ARG A 165 0.51 0.36 16.46
#